data_AF-A0A6J8BHL5-F1
#
_entry.id   AF-A0A6J8BHL5-F1
#
_cell.length_a   1.000
_cell.length_b   1.000
_cell.length_c   1.000
_cell.angle_alpha   90.00
_cell.angle_beta   90.00
_cell.angle_gamma   90.00
#
_symmetry.space_group_name_H-M   'P 1'
#
loop_
_entity.id
_entity.type
_entity.pdbx_description
1 polymer ?
#
loop_
_entity_poly.entity_id
_entity_poly.type
_entity_poly.pdbx_seq_one_letter_code
_entity_poly.pdbx_strand_id
1 'polypeptide(L)'
;MSESEKKNRKRTLCFRIEVSGTEEKKDEIFGKFASIRQELTKKNNKPMGNLQVIEALLQKWNEENDTSNTQSKEFQEEPCPSTYIRSKKVDTNQHIFLTAEDSFKSGILPAVYKRFAQGSGIVVISDENRTSFFNVHSQHIQEEYKYSTGIALLQEIASYEELDSRIDIMSDARHGWRKNAKDTSVVCIGEKTHKVISCEHVTKTMDPVSQRHERLGTEKIFNYLHENDVTVNVHCHDRNLSINKYVRENTEAINQNDVWHCVKSVKSALKKVSTGSKSSEGKTWSFQLSDKVEPVATHMHWAIQNCNQDEKETAEEFIKYP
;
A
#
# COMPACT_ATOMS: atom_id res chain seq x y z
N MET A 1 60.73 -24.58 3.35
CA MET A 1 59.68 -25.02 2.41
C MET A 1 58.35 -24.53 2.96
N SER A 2 57.81 -23.46 2.38
CA SER A 2 56.67 -22.71 2.91
C SER A 2 55.34 -23.32 2.50
N GLU A 3 54.44 -23.48 3.47
CA GLU A 3 53.05 -23.89 3.28
C GLU A 3 52.32 -22.91 2.35
N SER A 4 51.78 -23.46 1.27
CA SER A 4 51.05 -22.75 0.23
C SER A 4 49.68 -22.28 0.74
N GLU A 5 49.44 -20.97 0.69
CA GLU A 5 48.15 -20.33 0.91
C GLU A 5 47.08 -20.89 -0.05
N LYS A 6 46.19 -21.75 0.47
CA LYS A 6 44.95 -22.14 -0.23
C LYS A 6 43.99 -20.95 -0.24
N LYS A 7 43.99 -20.18 -1.33
CA LYS A 7 42.97 -19.14 -1.58
C LYS A 7 41.58 -19.78 -1.60
N ASN A 8 40.77 -19.51 -0.57
CA ASN A 8 39.36 -19.85 -0.53
C ASN A 8 38.63 -19.12 -1.66
N ARG A 9 38.35 -19.83 -2.77
CA ARG A 9 37.48 -19.32 -3.83
C ARG A 9 36.07 -19.19 -3.27
N LYS A 10 35.57 -17.96 -3.13
CA LYS A 10 34.16 -17.70 -2.77
C LYS A 10 33.26 -18.46 -3.76
N ARG A 11 32.37 -19.31 -3.24
CA ARG A 11 31.35 -19.99 -4.05
C ARG A 11 30.45 -18.92 -4.69
N THR A 12 30.25 -19.03 -6.00
CA THR A 12 29.29 -18.20 -6.74
C THR A 12 27.89 -18.47 -6.20
N LEU A 13 27.14 -17.40 -5.90
CA LEU A 13 25.76 -17.49 -5.45
C LEU A 13 24.92 -18.26 -6.48
N CYS A 14 24.27 -19.33 -6.05
CA CYS A 14 23.31 -20.08 -6.87
C CYS A 14 21.92 -19.54 -6.62
N PHE A 15 21.32 -18.94 -7.64
CA PHE A 15 19.92 -18.51 -7.62
C PHE A 15 19.03 -19.62 -8.17
N ARG A 16 18.05 -20.05 -7.36
CA ARG A 16 16.97 -20.94 -7.79
C ARG A 16 15.84 -20.08 -8.33
N ILE A 17 15.39 -20.37 -9.56
CA ILE A 17 14.22 -19.72 -10.16
C ILE A 17 13.03 -20.60 -9.83
N GLU A 18 11.98 -20.02 -9.26
CA GLU A 18 10.70 -20.69 -9.00
C GLU A 18 9.64 -20.05 -9.91
N VAL A 19 8.91 -20.89 -10.64
CA VAL A 19 7.88 -20.48 -11.61
C VAL A 19 6.57 -21.09 -11.15
N SER A 20 5.52 -20.29 -11.02
CA SER A 20 4.17 -20.75 -10.68
C SER A 20 3.45 -21.33 -11.91
N GLY A 21 2.56 -22.31 -11.71
CA GLY A 21 1.79 -22.97 -12.77
C GLY A 21 1.75 -24.48 -12.66
N THR A 22 1.11 -25.14 -13.62
CA THR A 22 1.13 -26.61 -13.74
C THR A 22 2.53 -27.09 -14.12
N GLU A 23 2.88 -28.34 -13.80
CA GLU A 23 4.21 -28.90 -14.08
C GLU A 23 4.54 -28.85 -15.58
N GLU A 24 3.55 -29.03 -16.47
CA GLU A 24 3.76 -28.94 -17.91
C GLU A 24 4.20 -27.53 -18.34
N LYS A 25 3.60 -26.48 -17.76
CA LYS A 25 3.98 -25.08 -18.04
C LYS A 25 5.37 -24.76 -17.47
N LYS A 26 5.71 -25.29 -16.29
CA LYS A 26 7.04 -25.14 -15.71
C LYS A 26 8.09 -25.78 -16.61
N ASP A 27 7.87 -27.00 -17.07
CA ASP A 27 8.76 -27.71 -17.98
C ASP A 27 8.94 -26.98 -19.31
N GLU A 28 7.85 -26.43 -19.87
CA GLU A 28 7.91 -25.62 -21.08
C GLU A 28 8.79 -24.36 -20.88
N ILE A 29 8.60 -23.65 -19.76
CA ILE A 29 9.35 -22.43 -19.43
C ILE A 29 10.83 -22.76 -19.17
N PHE A 30 11.13 -23.82 -18.41
CA PHE A 30 12.50 -24.24 -18.15
C PHE A 30 13.19 -24.76 -19.42
N GLY A 31 12.46 -25.41 -20.33
CA GLY A 31 12.94 -25.79 -21.65
C GLY A 31 13.35 -24.58 -22.50
N LYS A 32 12.51 -23.54 -22.53
CA LYS A 32 12.84 -22.26 -23.19
C LYS A 32 14.07 -21.59 -22.56
N PHE A 33 14.16 -21.56 -21.23
CA PHE A 33 15.32 -21.04 -20.50
C PHE A 33 16.61 -21.79 -20.82
N ALA A 34 16.55 -23.12 -20.94
CA ALA A 34 17.70 -23.95 -21.31
C ALA A 34 18.17 -23.65 -22.74
N SER A 35 17.24 -23.52 -23.68
CA SER A 35 17.54 -23.14 -25.07
C SER A 35 18.21 -21.76 -25.15
N ILE A 36 17.65 -20.76 -24.47
CA ILE A 36 18.21 -19.40 -24.42
C ILE A 36 19.61 -19.41 -23.81
N ARG A 37 19.81 -20.17 -22.72
CA ARG A 37 21.13 -20.30 -22.08
C ARG A 37 22.16 -20.90 -23.04
N GLN A 38 21.79 -21.91 -23.82
CA GLN A 38 22.67 -22.54 -24.79
C GLN A 38 23.09 -21.55 -25.89
N GLU A 39 22.14 -20.77 -26.41
CA GLU A 39 22.42 -19.73 -27.40
C GLU A 39 23.34 -18.63 -26.86
N LEU A 40 23.04 -18.10 -25.66
CA LEU A 40 23.88 -17.09 -25.03
C LEU A 40 25.28 -17.61 -24.70
N THR A 41 25.39 -18.86 -24.26
CA THR A 41 26.68 -19.53 -24.01
C THR A 41 27.51 -19.64 -25.29
N LYS A 42 26.86 -20.00 -26.41
CA LYS A 42 27.49 -20.07 -27.73
C LYS A 42 27.93 -18.68 -28.22
N LYS A 43 27.08 -17.66 -28.06
CA LYS A 43 27.36 -16.28 -28.49
C LYS A 43 28.52 -15.65 -27.71
N ASN A 44 28.59 -15.90 -26.40
CA ASN A 44 29.60 -15.30 -25.51
C ASN A 44 30.85 -16.16 -25.31
N ASN A 45 30.89 -17.37 -25.90
CA ASN A 45 31.96 -18.35 -25.74
C ASN A 45 32.36 -18.62 -24.27
N LYS A 46 31.37 -18.57 -23.37
CA LYS A 46 31.54 -18.76 -21.92
C LYS A 46 30.25 -19.31 -21.30
N PRO A 47 30.30 -20.26 -20.36
CA PRO A 47 29.11 -20.74 -19.66
C PRO A 47 28.42 -19.60 -18.91
N MET A 48 27.10 -19.48 -19.13
CA MET A 48 26.25 -18.46 -18.51
C MET A 48 25.49 -19.04 -17.31
N GLY A 49 25.58 -18.38 -16.16
CA GLY A 49 24.77 -18.69 -14.98
C GLY A 49 23.33 -18.16 -15.08
N ASN A 50 22.42 -18.64 -14.24
CA ASN A 50 20.99 -18.23 -14.23
C ASN A 50 20.81 -16.71 -14.22
N LEU A 51 21.55 -16.01 -13.35
CA LEU A 51 21.47 -14.55 -13.22
C LEU A 51 21.84 -13.83 -14.53
N GLN A 52 22.90 -14.28 -15.19
CA GLN A 52 23.38 -13.66 -16.44
C GLN A 52 22.41 -13.90 -17.60
N VAL A 53 21.68 -15.01 -17.59
CA VAL A 53 20.63 -15.28 -18.58
C VAL A 53 19.43 -14.35 -18.35
N ILE A 54 19.03 -14.13 -17.10
CA ILE A 54 17.95 -13.19 -16.75
C ILE A 54 18.33 -11.76 -17.12
N GLU A 55 19.54 -11.31 -16.77
CA GLU A 55 20.05 -9.98 -17.14
C GLU A 55 20.01 -9.76 -18.65
N ALA A 56 20.45 -10.74 -19.44
CA ALA A 56 20.42 -10.65 -20.89
C ALA A 56 18.99 -10.59 -21.47
N LEU A 57 18.03 -11.31 -20.86
CA LEU A 57 16.63 -11.26 -21.26
C LEU A 57 15.98 -9.92 -20.95
N LEU A 58 16.23 -9.37 -19.75
CA LEU A 58 15.71 -8.06 -19.36
C LEU A 58 16.30 -6.94 -20.22
N GLN A 59 17.60 -7.00 -20.52
CA GLN A 59 18.24 -6.05 -21.42
C GLN A 59 17.59 -6.10 -22.81
N LYS A 60 17.38 -7.30 -23.36
CA LYS A 60 16.74 -7.44 -24.67
C LYS A 60 15.29 -6.95 -24.67
N TRP A 61 14.54 -7.22 -23.59
CA TRP A 61 13.18 -6.71 -23.43
C TRP A 61 13.13 -5.18 -23.38
N ASN A 62 14.06 -4.56 -22.68
CA ASN A 62 14.20 -3.10 -22.66
C ASN A 62 14.55 -2.56 -24.06
N GLU A 63 15.51 -3.19 -24.76
CA GLU A 63 15.85 -2.81 -26.14
C GLU A 63 14.64 -2.91 -27.09
N GLU A 64 13.83 -3.97 -26.99
CA GLU A 64 12.61 -4.14 -27.80
C GLU A 64 11.53 -3.09 -27.47
N ASN A 65 11.35 -2.77 -26.18
CA ASN A 65 10.38 -1.75 -25.75
C ASN A 65 10.84 -0.33 -26.10
N ASP A 66 12.13 -0.03 -26.01
CA ASP A 66 12.69 1.26 -26.43
C ASP A 66 12.55 1.46 -27.94
N THR A 67 12.72 0.39 -28.72
CA THR A 67 12.51 0.43 -30.18
C THR A 67 11.05 0.72 -30.54
N SER A 68 10.09 0.22 -29.75
CA SER A 68 8.65 0.52 -29.93
C SER A 68 8.27 1.97 -29.59
N ASN A 69 9.11 2.67 -28.82
CA ASN A 69 8.95 4.08 -28.49
C ASN A 69 9.63 5.04 -29.49
N THR A 70 10.37 4.52 -30.48
CA THR A 70 11.15 5.33 -31.44
C THR A 70 10.31 5.85 -32.64
N GLN A 71 8.99 5.99 -32.47
CA GLN A 71 8.15 6.86 -33.32
C GLN A 71 7.63 8.11 -32.58
N SER A 72 8.01 8.30 -31.31
CA SER A 72 7.83 9.56 -30.58
C SER A 72 9.20 10.16 -30.27
N LYS A 73 9.42 11.37 -30.78
CA LYS A 73 10.69 12.11 -30.76
C LYS A 73 11.33 12.26 -29.38
N GLU A 74 12.64 12.06 -29.37
CA GLU A 74 13.69 12.69 -28.54
C GLU A 74 13.35 13.05 -27.09
N PHE A 75 13.80 12.19 -26.17
CA PHE A 75 14.43 12.65 -24.93
C PHE A 75 15.64 11.74 -24.65
N GLN A 76 16.84 12.33 -24.70
CA GLN A 76 18.07 11.66 -24.27
C GLN A 76 18.22 11.80 -22.76
N GLU A 77 18.33 10.68 -22.05
CA GLU A 77 18.71 10.67 -20.64
C GLU A 77 20.24 10.74 -20.51
N GLU A 78 20.73 11.89 -20.04
CA GLU A 78 22.04 12.02 -19.41
C GLU A 78 21.93 11.78 -17.89
N PRO A 79 23.04 11.39 -17.22
CA PRO A 79 23.01 10.78 -15.89
C PRO A 79 22.51 11.76 -14.84
N CYS A 80 21.56 11.30 -14.02
CA CYS A 80 20.84 12.03 -12.98
C CYS A 80 21.75 12.97 -12.16
N PRO A 81 21.75 14.29 -12.42
CA PRO A 81 22.34 15.27 -11.54
C PRO A 81 21.30 15.63 -10.49
N SER A 82 21.68 15.56 -9.22
CA SER A 82 21.05 16.24 -8.06
C SER A 82 19.81 17.08 -8.42
N THR A 83 18.63 16.67 -7.95
CA THR A 83 17.28 17.24 -8.22
C THR A 83 17.10 18.75 -7.98
N TYR A 84 18.15 19.48 -7.61
CA TYR A 84 18.07 20.92 -7.37
C TYR A 84 19.32 21.62 -7.88
N ILE A 85 19.15 22.44 -8.93
CA ILE A 85 20.09 23.50 -9.29
C ILE A 85 19.47 24.83 -8.82
N ARG A 86 20.18 25.56 -7.97
CA ARG A 86 19.78 26.89 -7.52
C ARG A 86 20.09 27.90 -8.63
N SER A 87 19.10 28.29 -9.42
CA SER A 87 19.27 29.34 -10.43
C SER A 87 19.04 30.74 -9.85
N LYS A 88 19.62 31.77 -10.47
CA LYS A 88 19.39 33.17 -10.09
C LYS A 88 18.07 33.64 -10.72
N LYS A 89 17.36 34.52 -10.01
CA LYS A 89 16.03 35.04 -10.38
C LYS A 89 15.93 35.67 -11.78
N VAL A 90 17.05 36.10 -12.34
CA VAL A 90 17.14 36.72 -13.67
C VAL A 90 17.18 35.70 -14.81
N ASP A 91 17.47 34.42 -14.52
CA ASP A 91 17.70 33.37 -15.51
C ASP A 91 16.47 32.49 -15.76
N THR A 92 15.36 32.71 -15.06
CA THR A 92 14.15 31.87 -15.15
C THR A 92 13.05 32.56 -15.94
N ASN A 93 13.00 32.29 -17.26
CA ASN A 93 11.88 32.58 -18.14
C ASN A 93 11.08 31.30 -18.47
N GLN A 94 10.90 30.41 -17.49
CA GLN A 94 10.14 29.17 -17.66
C GLN A 94 8.79 29.27 -16.96
N HIS A 95 7.71 28.99 -17.70
CA HIS A 95 6.41 28.66 -17.13
C HIS A 95 6.58 27.39 -16.28
N ILE A 96 6.42 27.55 -14.97
CA ILE A 96 6.57 26.49 -13.96
C ILE A 96 5.63 25.32 -14.29
N PHE A 97 6.18 24.23 -14.82
CA PHE A 97 5.59 22.89 -14.73
C PHE A 97 5.97 22.27 -13.38
N LEU A 98 5.11 21.39 -12.84
CA LEU A 98 5.36 20.46 -11.70
C LEU A 98 5.21 20.98 -10.25
N THR A 99 4.23 21.82 -9.92
CA THR A 99 3.71 21.86 -8.52
C THR A 99 2.20 22.00 -8.41
N ALA A 100 1.52 22.43 -9.47
CA ALA A 100 0.07 22.52 -9.51
C ALA A 100 -0.58 21.13 -9.43
N GLU A 101 -0.17 20.22 -10.31
CA GLU A 101 -0.79 18.91 -10.45
C GLU A 101 -0.65 18.07 -9.18
N ASP A 102 0.54 18.05 -8.60
CA ASP A 102 0.82 17.28 -7.37
C ASP A 102 0.20 17.92 -6.12
N SER A 103 0.06 19.26 -6.07
CA SER A 103 -0.70 19.90 -4.97
C SER A 103 -2.21 19.64 -5.08
N PHE A 104 -2.74 19.42 -6.29
CA PHE A 104 -4.13 18.98 -6.51
C PHE A 104 -4.34 17.50 -6.24
N LYS A 105 -3.34 16.65 -6.54
CA LYS A 105 -3.37 15.20 -6.23
C LYS A 105 -3.08 14.89 -4.76
N SER A 106 -2.31 15.72 -4.06
CA SER A 106 -1.90 15.50 -2.65
C SER A 106 -2.96 15.87 -1.61
N GLY A 107 -4.11 16.43 -2.01
CA GLY A 107 -5.16 16.84 -1.07
C GLY A 107 -4.80 18.08 -0.23
N ILE A 108 -3.81 18.87 -0.64
CA ILE A 108 -3.45 20.10 0.07
C ILE A 108 -4.59 21.11 -0.02
N LEU A 109 -5.05 21.60 1.15
CA LEU A 109 -6.08 22.64 1.21
C LEU A 109 -5.61 23.92 0.50
N PRO A 110 -6.51 24.66 -0.19
CA PRO A 110 -6.16 25.91 -0.88
C PRO A 110 -5.37 26.91 -0.03
N ALA A 111 -5.75 27.05 1.24
CA ALA A 111 -5.07 27.95 2.18
C ALA A 111 -3.67 27.45 2.59
N VAL A 112 -3.45 26.14 2.60
CA VAL A 112 -2.13 25.54 2.86
C VAL A 112 -1.25 25.69 1.62
N TYR A 113 -1.79 25.40 0.43
CA TYR A 113 -1.11 25.63 -0.85
C TYR A 113 -0.70 27.10 -1.01
N LYS A 114 -1.61 28.05 -0.77
CA LYS A 114 -1.31 29.49 -0.86
C LYS A 114 -0.15 29.89 0.07
N ARG A 115 -0.18 29.44 1.33
CA ARG A 115 0.90 29.71 2.31
C ARG A 115 2.22 29.08 1.91
N PHE A 116 2.19 27.83 1.45
CA PHE A 116 3.37 27.12 0.96
C PHE A 116 4.00 27.85 -0.22
N ALA A 117 3.22 28.12 -1.27
CA ALA A 117 3.68 28.81 -2.46
C ALA A 117 4.26 30.20 -2.14
N GLN A 118 3.57 30.98 -1.30
CA GLN A 118 4.08 32.28 -0.83
C GLN A 118 5.38 32.15 -0.04
N GLY A 119 5.48 31.20 0.89
CA GLY A 119 6.68 30.97 1.70
C GLY A 119 7.87 30.48 0.86
N SER A 120 7.61 29.73 -0.20
CA SER A 120 8.61 29.20 -1.13
C SER A 120 8.93 30.14 -2.29
N GLY A 121 8.26 31.28 -2.42
CA GLY A 121 8.43 32.20 -3.56
C GLY A 121 7.91 31.66 -4.90
N ILE A 122 6.96 30.71 -4.85
CA ILE A 122 6.31 30.08 -6.01
C ILE A 122 5.03 30.86 -6.35
N VAL A 123 4.71 30.95 -7.64
CA VAL A 123 3.47 31.59 -8.12
C VAL A 123 2.25 30.78 -7.67
N VAL A 124 1.29 31.47 -7.07
CA VAL A 124 -0.01 30.90 -6.69
C VAL A 124 -0.93 30.89 -7.91
N ILE A 125 -1.49 29.72 -8.24
CA ILE A 125 -2.52 29.63 -9.29
C ILE A 125 -3.81 30.27 -8.80
N SER A 126 -4.43 31.11 -9.64
CA SER A 126 -5.71 31.75 -9.32
C SER A 126 -6.83 30.72 -9.16
N ASP A 127 -7.86 31.05 -8.37
CA ASP A 127 -8.94 30.11 -8.09
C ASP A 127 -9.76 29.78 -9.36
N GLU A 128 -9.82 30.68 -10.33
CA GLU A 128 -10.44 30.45 -11.66
C GLU A 128 -9.65 29.43 -12.47
N ASN A 129 -8.32 29.58 -12.55
CA ASN A 129 -7.47 28.66 -13.30
C ASN A 129 -7.47 27.26 -12.66
N ARG A 130 -7.51 27.20 -11.33
CA ARG A 130 -7.67 25.92 -10.60
C ARG A 130 -8.99 25.25 -10.94
N THR A 131 -10.08 26.01 -10.92
CA THR A 131 -11.41 25.48 -11.25
C THR A 131 -11.48 25.02 -12.70
N SER A 132 -10.93 25.81 -13.64
CA SER A 132 -10.84 25.43 -15.05
C SER A 132 -10.02 24.15 -15.22
N PHE A 133 -8.87 24.04 -14.56
CA PHE A 133 -8.03 22.85 -14.58
C PHE A 133 -8.81 21.62 -14.06
N PHE A 134 -9.44 21.74 -12.90
CA PHE A 134 -10.28 20.65 -12.36
C PHE A 134 -11.40 20.28 -13.31
N ASN A 135 -12.09 21.24 -13.91
CA ASN A 135 -13.18 20.93 -14.84
C ASN A 135 -12.66 20.17 -16.07
N VAL A 136 -11.52 20.59 -16.64
CA VAL A 136 -10.90 19.95 -17.81
C VAL A 136 -10.41 18.53 -17.50
N HIS A 137 -9.78 18.33 -16.35
CA HIS A 137 -9.16 17.04 -16.00
C HIS A 137 -10.03 16.12 -15.14
N SER A 138 -11.15 16.61 -14.60
CA SER A 138 -12.01 15.84 -13.70
C SER A 138 -12.44 14.52 -14.32
N GLN A 139 -12.84 14.52 -15.59
CA GLN A 139 -13.24 13.32 -16.29
C GLN A 139 -12.09 12.31 -16.38
N HIS A 140 -10.91 12.73 -16.84
CA HIS A 140 -9.73 11.87 -16.95
C HIS A 140 -9.31 11.30 -15.58
N ILE A 141 -9.36 12.11 -14.52
CA ILE A 141 -9.07 11.66 -13.15
C ILE A 141 -10.08 10.60 -12.70
N GLN A 142 -11.36 10.78 -13.01
CA GLN A 142 -12.41 9.81 -12.66
C GLN A 142 -12.28 8.52 -13.47
N GLU A 143 -11.91 8.60 -14.74
CA GLU A 143 -11.63 7.44 -15.59
C GLU A 143 -10.43 6.65 -15.07
N GLU A 144 -9.32 7.33 -14.78
CA GLU A 144 -8.11 6.71 -14.21
C GLU A 144 -8.38 6.11 -12.82
N TYR A 145 -9.16 6.81 -11.99
CA TYR A 145 -9.59 6.29 -10.70
C TYR A 145 -10.38 4.98 -10.85
N LYS A 146 -11.42 4.98 -11.70
CA LYS A 146 -12.24 3.78 -11.95
C LYS A 146 -11.42 2.63 -12.53
N TYR A 147 -10.53 2.94 -13.46
CA TYR A 147 -9.63 1.96 -14.06
C TYR A 147 -8.71 1.35 -12.99
N SER A 148 -8.05 2.18 -12.19
CA SER A 148 -7.14 1.74 -11.13
C SER A 148 -7.85 0.89 -10.07
N THR A 149 -9.02 1.32 -9.58
CA THR A 149 -9.80 0.56 -8.59
C THR A 149 -10.37 -0.73 -9.18
N GLY A 150 -10.78 -0.72 -10.45
CA GLY A 150 -11.23 -1.93 -11.16
C GLY A 150 -10.12 -2.97 -11.32
N ILE A 151 -8.91 -2.54 -11.70
CA ILE A 151 -7.73 -3.41 -11.77
C ILE A 151 -7.37 -3.94 -10.38
N ALA A 152 -7.41 -3.10 -9.34
CA ALA A 152 -7.18 -3.53 -7.96
C ALA A 152 -8.19 -4.59 -7.51
N LEU A 153 -9.48 -4.43 -7.85
CA LEU A 153 -10.52 -5.41 -7.56
C LEU A 153 -10.24 -6.76 -8.25
N LEU A 154 -9.96 -6.74 -9.55
CA LEU A 154 -9.66 -7.96 -10.30
C LEU A 154 -8.42 -8.69 -9.76
N GLN A 155 -7.40 -7.93 -9.34
CA GLN A 155 -6.20 -8.49 -8.73
C GLN A 155 -6.49 -9.11 -7.36
N GLU A 156 -7.36 -8.49 -6.56
CA GLU A 156 -7.81 -9.06 -5.29
C GLU A 156 -8.55 -10.37 -5.55
N ILE A 157 -9.54 -10.40 -6.44
CA ILE A 157 -10.29 -11.62 -6.79
C ILE A 157 -9.33 -12.73 -7.25
N ALA A 158 -8.40 -12.40 -8.16
CA ALA A 158 -7.44 -13.36 -8.69
C ALA A 158 -6.43 -13.88 -7.64
N SER A 159 -6.32 -13.23 -6.48
CA SER A 159 -5.44 -13.67 -5.40
C SER A 159 -6.04 -14.77 -4.52
N TYR A 160 -7.35 -15.03 -4.63
CA TYR A 160 -8.00 -16.16 -3.98
C TYR A 160 -8.06 -17.33 -4.97
N GLU A 161 -7.46 -18.46 -4.59
CA GLU A 161 -7.38 -19.67 -5.43
C GLU A 161 -8.73 -20.40 -5.57
N GLU A 162 -9.72 -20.07 -4.72
CA GLU A 162 -11.03 -20.73 -4.66
C GLU A 162 -12.07 -20.13 -5.61
N LEU A 163 -12.93 -20.99 -6.17
CA LEU A 163 -13.88 -20.70 -7.26
C LEU A 163 -15.09 -19.83 -6.87
N ASP A 164 -15.19 -19.36 -5.62
CA ASP A 164 -16.42 -18.77 -5.08
C ASP A 164 -16.46 -17.23 -5.14
N SER A 165 -15.52 -16.57 -5.82
CA SER A 165 -15.46 -15.09 -5.96
C SER A 165 -15.58 -14.34 -4.63
N ARG A 166 -15.16 -14.99 -3.54
CA ARG A 166 -15.20 -14.47 -2.19
C ARG A 166 -13.88 -13.78 -1.88
N ILE A 167 -13.95 -12.52 -1.44
CA ILE A 167 -12.77 -11.75 -1.04
C ILE A 167 -12.89 -11.29 0.42
N ASP A 168 -11.75 -11.13 1.07
CA ASP A 168 -11.67 -10.44 2.36
C ASP A 168 -11.30 -8.97 2.12
N ILE A 169 -11.96 -8.07 2.85
CA ILE A 169 -11.76 -6.63 2.72
C ILE A 169 -11.46 -5.98 4.07
N MET A 170 -10.75 -4.86 4.00
CA MET A 170 -10.55 -3.93 5.10
C MET A 170 -11.18 -2.58 4.75
N SER A 171 -11.86 -1.93 5.70
CA SER A 171 -12.33 -0.56 5.49
C SER A 171 -11.93 0.39 6.60
N ASP A 172 -11.56 1.60 6.21
CA ASP A 172 -11.25 2.71 7.11
C ASP A 172 -12.00 3.98 6.68
N ALA A 173 -12.43 4.77 7.65
CA ALA A 173 -13.18 5.98 7.41
C ALA A 173 -12.41 7.22 7.88
N ARG A 174 -12.19 8.14 6.94
CA ARG A 174 -11.57 9.43 7.21
C ARG A 174 -12.62 10.51 7.13
N HIS A 175 -13.02 10.98 8.31
CA HIS A 175 -13.83 12.19 8.44
C HIS A 175 -12.96 13.42 8.19
N GLY A 176 -13.55 14.46 7.60
CA GLY A 176 -12.93 15.79 7.60
C GLY A 176 -12.61 16.30 9.03
N TRP A 177 -11.92 17.43 9.13
CA TRP A 177 -11.18 17.89 10.33
C TRP A 177 -11.96 18.04 11.68
N ARG A 178 -13.27 17.75 11.76
CA ARG A 178 -14.09 17.91 12.99
C ARG A 178 -15.16 16.81 13.14
N LYS A 179 -15.64 16.57 14.37
CA LYS A 179 -16.73 15.60 14.69
C LYS A 179 -18.04 15.80 13.91
N ASN A 180 -18.28 16.99 13.38
CA ASN A 180 -19.42 17.30 12.49
C ASN A 180 -18.91 17.52 11.05
N ALA A 181 -18.01 16.63 10.61
CA ALA A 181 -17.32 16.74 9.34
C ALA A 181 -18.32 16.96 8.20
N LYS A 182 -17.98 17.87 7.29
CA LYS A 182 -18.77 18.15 6.09
C LYS A 182 -18.92 16.87 5.24
N ASP A 183 -17.94 16.01 5.35
CA ASP A 183 -17.70 14.89 4.47
C ASP A 183 -16.92 13.77 5.18
N THR A 184 -16.97 12.59 4.60
CA THR A 184 -16.27 11.39 5.04
C THR A 184 -15.93 10.54 3.84
N SER A 185 -14.67 10.15 3.72
CA SER A 185 -14.25 9.16 2.73
C SER A 185 -14.12 7.82 3.43
N VAL A 186 -14.84 6.82 2.94
CA VAL A 186 -14.71 5.43 3.38
C VAL A 186 -13.93 4.68 2.32
N VAL A 187 -12.75 4.19 2.67
CA VAL A 187 -11.84 3.50 1.76
C VAL A 187 -11.97 2.00 1.99
N CYS A 188 -12.14 1.23 0.93
CA CYS A 188 -12.12 -0.22 0.91
C CYS A 188 -10.79 -0.71 0.32
N ILE A 189 -10.12 -1.59 1.03
CA ILE A 189 -8.81 -2.15 0.68
C ILE A 189 -8.93 -3.67 0.63
N GLY A 190 -8.34 -4.31 -0.39
CA GLY A 190 -8.24 -5.77 -0.45
C GLY A 190 -7.29 -6.31 0.62
N GLU A 191 -7.65 -7.42 1.26
CA GLU A 191 -6.81 -8.03 2.31
C GLU A 191 -5.50 -8.57 1.73
N LYS A 192 -5.54 -9.28 0.58
CA LYS A 192 -4.36 -9.93 0.01
C LYS A 192 -3.46 -8.97 -0.75
N THR A 193 -4.06 -8.08 -1.55
CA THR A 193 -3.32 -7.16 -2.41
C THR A 193 -2.93 -5.86 -1.72
N HIS A 194 -3.60 -5.51 -0.60
CA HIS A 194 -3.47 -4.22 0.07
C HIS A 194 -3.70 -3.01 -0.85
N LYS A 195 -4.49 -3.17 -1.91
CA LYS A 195 -4.83 -2.10 -2.86
C LYS A 195 -6.22 -1.52 -2.58
N VAL A 196 -6.41 -0.26 -2.94
CA VAL A 196 -7.72 0.40 -2.83
C VAL A 196 -8.64 -0.13 -3.92
N ILE A 197 -9.69 -0.82 -3.50
CA ILE A 197 -10.70 -1.45 -4.37
C ILE A 197 -11.88 -0.50 -4.61
N SER A 198 -12.21 0.33 -3.61
CA SER A 198 -13.26 1.34 -3.71
C SER A 198 -13.02 2.46 -2.69
N CYS A 199 -13.51 3.66 -2.99
CA CYS A 199 -13.47 4.80 -2.08
C CYS A 199 -14.77 5.59 -2.22
N GLU A 200 -15.62 5.52 -1.20
CA GLU A 200 -16.92 6.18 -1.19
C GLU A 200 -16.85 7.48 -0.40
N HIS A 201 -17.11 8.59 -1.07
CA HIS A 201 -17.12 9.91 -0.45
C HIS A 201 -18.56 10.35 -0.14
N VAL A 202 -18.88 10.43 1.15
CA VAL A 202 -20.20 10.81 1.66
C VAL A 202 -20.16 12.23 2.21
N THR A 203 -21.06 13.07 1.75
CA THR A 203 -21.16 14.49 2.15
C THR A 203 -22.48 14.78 2.86
N LYS A 204 -22.56 15.94 3.52
CA LYS A 204 -23.80 16.39 4.18
C LYS A 204 -25.00 16.60 3.26
N THR A 205 -24.78 16.74 1.96
CA THR A 205 -25.89 16.81 1.00
C THR A 205 -26.51 15.43 0.78
N MET A 206 -25.75 14.36 0.99
CA MET A 206 -26.22 12.97 0.90
C MET A 206 -26.86 12.51 2.21
N ASP A 207 -26.22 12.80 3.34
CA ASP A 207 -26.79 12.56 4.68
C ASP A 207 -26.45 13.74 5.61
N PRO A 208 -27.42 14.47 6.17
CA PRO A 208 -27.11 15.59 7.05
C PRO A 208 -26.41 15.18 8.36
N VAL A 209 -26.42 13.90 8.73
CA VAL A 209 -25.88 13.35 9.98
C VAL A 209 -24.51 12.70 9.75
N SER A 210 -23.44 13.45 10.05
CA SER A 210 -22.04 13.02 9.88
C SER A 210 -21.72 11.66 10.53
N GLN A 211 -22.37 11.33 11.65
CA GLN A 211 -22.18 10.07 12.37
C GLN A 211 -22.64 8.84 11.57
N ARG A 212 -23.52 9.03 10.57
CA ARG A 212 -24.01 7.96 9.70
C ARG A 212 -23.22 7.83 8.41
N HIS A 213 -22.32 8.77 8.10
CA HIS A 213 -21.60 8.78 6.84
C HIS A 213 -20.75 7.53 6.63
N GLU A 214 -20.08 7.05 7.68
CA GLU A 214 -19.27 5.83 7.60
C GLU A 214 -20.13 4.63 7.19
N ARG A 215 -21.27 4.44 7.87
CA ARG A 215 -22.25 3.39 7.52
C ARG A 215 -22.75 3.52 6.09
N LEU A 216 -23.09 4.73 5.65
CA LEU A 216 -23.58 4.97 4.30
C LEU A 216 -22.50 4.70 3.24
N GLY A 217 -21.25 5.05 3.51
CA GLY A 217 -20.12 4.75 2.63
C GLY A 217 -19.84 3.26 2.56
N THR A 218 -19.88 2.55 3.70
CA THR A 218 -19.79 1.09 3.73
C THR A 218 -20.91 0.43 2.94
N GLU A 219 -22.16 0.88 3.09
CA GLU A 219 -23.31 0.36 2.32
C GLU A 219 -23.10 0.49 0.81
N LYS A 220 -22.60 1.65 0.36
CA LYS A 220 -22.23 1.88 -1.04
C LYS A 220 -21.11 0.97 -1.53
N ILE A 221 -20.09 0.71 -0.70
CA ILE A 221 -19.01 -0.25 -1.03
C ILE A 221 -19.59 -1.64 -1.24
N PHE A 222 -20.47 -2.13 -0.35
CA PHE A 222 -21.11 -3.44 -0.52
C PHE A 222 -21.96 -3.50 -1.78
N ASN A 223 -22.72 -2.45 -2.09
CA ASN A 223 -23.50 -2.38 -3.33
C ASN A 223 -22.60 -2.44 -4.57
N TYR A 224 -21.50 -1.67 -4.56
CA TYR A 224 -20.50 -1.70 -5.64
C TYR A 224 -19.91 -3.11 -5.85
N LEU A 225 -19.54 -3.80 -4.77
CA LEU A 225 -19.00 -5.17 -4.87
C LEU A 225 -20.07 -6.15 -5.38
N HIS A 226 -21.30 -6.03 -4.91
CA HIS A 226 -22.42 -6.85 -5.36
C HIS A 226 -22.73 -6.64 -6.85
N GLU A 227 -22.74 -5.39 -7.33
CA GLU A 227 -22.92 -5.05 -8.75
C GLU A 227 -21.81 -5.63 -9.65
N ASN A 228 -20.64 -5.95 -9.09
CA ASN A 228 -19.53 -6.59 -9.78
C ASN A 228 -19.47 -8.12 -9.54
N ASP A 229 -20.52 -8.73 -8.98
CA ASP A 229 -20.61 -10.16 -8.67
C ASP A 229 -19.50 -10.65 -7.71
N VAL A 230 -19.14 -9.79 -6.74
CA VAL A 230 -18.13 -10.07 -5.73
C VAL A 230 -18.78 -10.23 -4.37
N THR A 231 -18.56 -11.38 -3.74
CA THR A 231 -19.04 -11.64 -2.38
C THR A 231 -17.95 -11.32 -1.38
N VAL A 232 -18.29 -10.65 -0.28
CA VAL A 232 -17.35 -10.38 0.81
C VAL A 232 -17.42 -11.51 1.82
N ASN A 233 -16.30 -12.17 2.08
CA ASN A 233 -16.19 -13.23 3.08
C ASN A 233 -15.91 -12.67 4.47
N VAL A 234 -14.81 -11.93 4.64
CA VAL A 234 -14.50 -11.21 5.88
C VAL A 234 -14.50 -9.71 5.62
N HIS A 235 -15.13 -8.94 6.52
CA HIS A 235 -15.00 -7.49 6.55
C HIS A 235 -14.33 -7.06 7.86
N CYS A 236 -13.07 -6.64 7.74
CA CYS A 236 -12.30 -6.06 8.83
C CYS A 236 -12.44 -4.53 8.85
N HIS A 237 -12.75 -3.95 10.01
CA HIS A 237 -12.90 -2.50 10.14
C HIS A 237 -12.61 -2.00 11.56
N ASP A 238 -12.63 -0.68 11.75
CA ASP A 238 -12.53 -0.04 13.07
C ASP A 238 -13.62 -0.51 14.04
N ARG A 239 -13.46 -0.34 15.36
CA ARG A 239 -14.49 -0.73 16.34
C ARG A 239 -15.72 0.21 16.37
N ASN A 240 -16.27 0.55 15.20
CA ASN A 240 -17.46 1.36 15.02
C ASN A 240 -18.73 0.52 15.22
N LEU A 241 -19.57 0.90 16.17
CA LEU A 241 -20.80 0.16 16.51
C LEU A 241 -21.83 0.14 15.38
N SER A 242 -21.89 1.20 14.57
CA SER A 242 -22.84 1.29 13.46
C SER A 242 -22.47 0.36 12.31
N ILE A 243 -21.17 0.20 12.03
CA ILE A 243 -20.66 -0.76 11.04
C ILE A 243 -20.81 -2.19 11.56
N ASN A 244 -20.40 -2.45 12.81
CA ASN A 244 -20.61 -3.75 13.46
C ASN A 244 -22.08 -4.20 13.40
N LYS A 245 -23.03 -3.27 13.56
CA LYS A 245 -24.46 -3.56 13.43
C LYS A 245 -24.83 -3.87 11.97
N TYR A 246 -24.42 -3.00 11.05
CA TYR A 246 -24.72 -3.16 9.63
C TYR A 246 -24.18 -4.48 9.05
N VAL A 247 -22.90 -4.80 9.25
CA VAL A 247 -22.30 -6.03 8.71
C VAL A 247 -23.02 -7.26 9.26
N ARG A 248 -23.33 -7.30 10.56
CA ARG A 248 -24.02 -8.45 11.18
C ARG A 248 -25.48 -8.62 10.74
N GLU A 249 -26.19 -7.53 10.46
CA GLU A 249 -27.63 -7.56 10.20
C GLU A 249 -27.98 -7.50 8.70
N ASN A 250 -27.06 -7.02 7.85
CA ASN A 250 -27.35 -6.70 6.46
C ASN A 250 -26.43 -7.38 5.45
N THR A 251 -25.42 -8.13 5.88
CA THR A 251 -24.50 -8.82 4.98
C THR A 251 -24.24 -10.26 5.46
N GLU A 252 -23.71 -11.10 4.58
CA GLU A 252 -23.25 -12.45 4.93
C GLU A 252 -21.78 -12.48 5.39
N ALA A 253 -21.11 -11.32 5.40
CA ALA A 253 -19.70 -11.22 5.71
C ALA A 253 -19.44 -11.45 7.20
N ILE A 254 -18.34 -12.13 7.51
CA ILE A 254 -17.82 -12.28 8.85
C ILE A 254 -17.31 -10.90 9.31
N ASN A 255 -17.99 -10.35 10.31
CA ASN A 255 -17.65 -9.09 10.94
C ASN A 255 -16.40 -9.22 11.82
N GLN A 256 -15.29 -8.58 11.44
CA GLN A 256 -14.04 -8.57 12.21
C GLN A 256 -13.60 -7.13 12.55
N ASN A 257 -12.99 -6.96 13.73
CA ASN A 257 -12.42 -5.67 14.13
C ASN A 257 -10.91 -5.67 13.88
N ASP A 258 -10.39 -4.53 13.45
CA ASP A 258 -8.95 -4.33 13.23
C ASP A 258 -8.13 -4.58 14.50
N VAL A 259 -7.16 -5.46 14.36
CA VAL A 259 -6.20 -5.88 15.37
C VAL A 259 -5.42 -4.69 15.94
N TRP A 260 -5.11 -3.69 15.12
CA TRP A 260 -4.39 -2.50 15.57
C TRP A 260 -5.11 -1.79 16.71
N HIS A 261 -6.44 -1.65 16.65
CA HIS A 261 -7.21 -1.04 17.74
C HIS A 261 -7.19 -1.89 19.01
N CYS A 262 -7.19 -3.21 18.88
CA CYS A 262 -7.05 -4.13 20.00
C CYS A 262 -5.69 -3.93 20.70
N VAL A 263 -4.59 -4.02 19.94
CA VAL A 263 -3.23 -3.85 20.48
C VAL A 263 -3.03 -2.44 21.04
N LYS A 264 -3.54 -1.40 20.37
CA LYS A 264 -3.51 -0.02 20.85
C LYS A 264 -4.20 0.15 22.20
N SER A 265 -5.32 -0.53 22.42
CA SER A 265 -6.04 -0.48 23.70
C SER A 265 -5.22 -1.09 24.84
N VAL A 266 -4.56 -2.23 24.58
CA VAL A 266 -3.65 -2.88 25.55
C VAL A 266 -2.44 -2.00 25.81
N LYS A 267 -1.82 -1.46 24.75
CA LYS A 267 -0.70 -0.51 24.85
C LYS A 267 -1.09 0.70 25.71
N SER A 268 -2.29 1.25 25.54
CA SER A 268 -2.78 2.36 26.35
C SER A 268 -3.03 1.96 27.81
N ALA A 269 -3.46 0.73 28.08
CA ALA A 269 -3.64 0.24 29.45
C ALA A 269 -2.28 0.03 30.13
N LEU A 270 -1.35 -0.62 29.44
CA LEU A 270 0.01 -0.87 29.93
C LEU A 270 0.77 0.43 30.18
N LYS A 271 0.60 1.44 29.31
CA LYS A 271 1.20 2.77 29.50
C LYS A 271 0.80 3.44 30.81
N LYS A 272 -0.43 3.24 31.28
CA LYS A 272 -0.92 3.81 32.55
C LYS A 272 -0.20 3.23 33.76
N VAL A 273 0.25 1.98 33.68
CA VAL A 273 0.95 1.27 34.77
C VAL A 273 2.47 1.22 34.59
N SER A 274 2.98 1.66 33.44
CA SER A 274 4.42 1.72 33.16
C SER A 274 5.02 3.12 33.26
N THR A 275 4.19 4.17 33.29
CA THR A 275 4.66 5.56 33.35
C THR A 275 3.89 6.37 34.38
N GLY A 276 4.60 7.21 35.14
CA GLY A 276 4.00 8.10 36.12
C GLY A 276 5.05 8.92 36.88
N SER A 277 4.61 9.67 37.90
CA SER A 277 5.51 10.47 38.74
C SER A 277 6.28 9.57 39.72
N LYS A 278 7.49 9.96 40.12
CA LYS A 278 8.26 9.22 41.14
C LYS A 278 7.50 9.03 42.46
N SER A 279 6.64 9.99 42.83
CA SER A 279 5.80 9.90 44.04
C SER A 279 4.70 8.82 43.99
N SER A 280 4.37 8.35 42.79
CA SER A 280 3.32 7.35 42.52
C SER A 280 3.88 5.98 42.10
N GLU A 281 5.21 5.85 42.06
CA GLU A 281 5.93 4.60 41.82
C GLU A 281 5.61 3.58 42.93
N GLY A 282 5.29 2.35 42.52
CA GLY A 282 4.85 1.29 43.41
C GLY A 282 3.39 1.40 43.88
N LYS A 283 2.68 2.48 43.53
CA LYS A 283 1.24 2.66 43.83
C LYS A 283 0.36 2.51 42.60
N THR A 284 0.66 3.26 41.54
CA THR A 284 -0.15 3.31 40.31
C THR A 284 0.62 2.92 39.07
N TRP A 285 1.96 2.93 39.14
CA TRP A 285 2.84 2.48 38.08
C TRP A 285 4.12 1.87 38.65
N SER A 286 4.85 1.11 37.84
CA SER A 286 6.12 0.46 38.23
C SER A 286 7.22 0.74 37.20
N PHE A 287 8.41 1.10 37.68
CA PHE A 287 9.59 1.27 36.83
C PHE A 287 9.98 -0.01 36.08
N GLN A 288 9.68 -1.19 36.64
CA GLN A 288 9.94 -2.48 36.00
C GLN A 288 9.15 -2.70 34.70
N LEU A 289 8.08 -1.92 34.48
CA LEU A 289 7.24 -2.01 33.28
C LEU A 289 7.55 -0.91 32.25
N SER A 290 8.45 0.03 32.58
CA SER A 290 8.69 1.25 31.78
C SER A 290 9.15 0.97 30.35
N ASP A 291 9.87 -0.13 30.13
CA ASP A 291 10.37 -0.59 28.83
C ASP A 291 9.49 -1.67 28.19
N LYS A 292 8.42 -2.13 28.84
CA LYS A 292 7.62 -3.29 28.40
C LYS A 292 6.47 -2.95 27.46
N VAL A 293 6.14 -1.66 27.30
CA VAL A 293 5.00 -1.23 26.48
C VAL A 293 5.12 -1.67 25.02
N GLU A 294 6.26 -1.41 24.39
CA GLU A 294 6.48 -1.75 22.97
C GLU A 294 6.75 -3.25 22.74
N PRO A 295 7.56 -3.94 23.55
CA PRO A 295 7.74 -5.39 23.43
C PRO A 295 6.43 -6.18 23.55
N VAL A 296 5.58 -5.84 24.53
CA VAL A 296 4.27 -6.50 24.70
C VAL A 296 3.37 -6.26 23.49
N ALA A 297 3.30 -5.03 22.98
CA ALA A 297 2.51 -4.72 21.78
C ALA A 297 3.03 -5.49 20.55
N THR A 298 4.35 -5.61 20.40
CA THR A 298 4.98 -6.37 19.32
C THR A 298 4.68 -7.86 19.45
N HIS A 299 4.79 -8.42 20.65
CA HIS A 299 4.46 -9.82 20.93
C HIS A 299 2.99 -10.12 20.64
N MET A 300 2.07 -9.22 20.99
CA MET A 300 0.65 -9.38 20.65
C MET A 300 0.42 -9.43 19.14
N HIS A 301 1.05 -8.55 18.37
CA HIS A 301 0.94 -8.61 16.90
C HIS A 301 1.48 -9.93 16.36
N TRP A 302 2.62 -10.38 16.86
CA TRP A 302 3.20 -11.66 16.47
C TRP A 302 2.27 -12.83 16.84
N ALA A 303 1.77 -12.90 18.07
CA ALA A 303 0.89 -13.98 18.52
C ALA A 303 -0.38 -14.07 17.66
N ILE A 304 -1.03 -12.93 17.40
CA ILE A 304 -2.25 -12.89 16.56
C ILE A 304 -1.98 -13.41 15.14
N GLN A 305 -0.79 -13.13 14.58
CA GLN A 305 -0.41 -13.59 13.25
C GLN A 305 0.00 -15.06 13.20
N ASN A 306 0.54 -15.62 14.30
CA ASN A 306 1.22 -16.92 14.28
C ASN A 306 0.44 -18.03 15.01
N CYS A 307 -0.57 -17.72 15.82
CA CYS A 307 -1.30 -18.71 16.62
C CYS A 307 -2.58 -19.24 15.92
N ASN A 308 -2.63 -19.22 14.58
CA ASN A 308 -3.71 -19.81 13.76
C ASN A 308 -5.15 -19.49 14.20
N GLN A 309 -5.38 -18.34 14.85
CA GLN A 309 -6.67 -17.98 15.46
C GLN A 309 -7.15 -18.94 16.58
N ASP A 310 -6.28 -19.81 17.09
CA ASP A 310 -6.56 -20.62 18.28
C ASP A 310 -6.38 -19.76 19.54
N GLU A 311 -7.49 -19.51 20.23
CA GLU A 311 -7.53 -18.73 21.47
C GLU A 311 -6.60 -19.31 22.55
N LYS A 312 -6.51 -20.64 22.64
CA LYS A 312 -5.66 -21.32 23.63
C LYS A 312 -4.20 -21.20 23.27
N GLU A 313 -3.85 -21.43 22.01
CA GLU A 313 -2.47 -21.28 21.54
C GLU A 313 -1.99 -19.82 21.71
N THR A 314 -2.86 -18.87 21.37
CA THR A 314 -2.59 -17.43 21.57
C THR A 314 -2.36 -17.09 23.05
N ALA A 315 -3.19 -17.64 23.95
CA ALA A 315 -3.03 -17.42 25.39
C ALA A 315 -1.77 -18.09 25.95
N GLU A 316 -1.45 -19.31 25.50
CA GLU A 316 -0.29 -20.07 25.95
C GLU A 316 1.02 -19.43 25.50
N GLU A 317 1.13 -19.02 24.23
CA GLU A 317 2.33 -18.33 23.71
C GLU A 317 2.52 -16.93 24.31
N PHE A 318 1.43 -16.26 24.72
CA PHE A 318 1.53 -15.01 25.47
C PHE A 318 2.11 -15.20 26.89
N ILE A 319 1.82 -16.33 27.54
CA ILE A 319 2.33 -16.65 28.88
C ILE A 319 3.80 -17.09 28.84
N LYS A 320 4.20 -17.76 27.76
CA LYS A 320 5.50 -18.43 27.63
C LYS A 320 6.69 -17.49 27.38
N TYR A 321 6.44 -16.33 26.78
CA TYR A 321 7.47 -15.34 26.42
C TYR A 321 7.12 -13.92 26.93
N PRO A 322 7.27 -13.65 28.25
CA PRO A 322 7.04 -12.32 28.83
C PRO A 322 8.12 -11.26 28.53
#